data_AF-A0A2B7WK50-F1
#
_entry.id   AF-A0A2B7WK50-F1
#
_cell.length_a   1.000
_cell.length_b   1.000
_cell.length_c   1.000
_cell.angle_alpha   90.00
_cell.angle_beta   90.00
_cell.angle_gamma   90.00
#
_symmetry.space_group_name_H-M   'P 1'
#
loop_
_entity.id
_entity.type
_entity.pdbx_description
1 polymer ?
#
loop_
_entity_poly.entity_id
_entity_poly.type
_entity_poly.pdbx_seq_one_letter_code
_entity_poly.pdbx_strand_id
1 'polypeptide(L)'
;MASDLEDAELKLEIDLMTLDYLLYKAIIAVIEDRVAQRNGEQAQLRQRAKNGDNLLGIFDGFMQIFRHNHLNNGNNDSKDENDRNNTDRNNNAHFPLDLKIKLQILTVTNLLCRRYTRGSRTFLPSEEALQTQRKQNKERAERWLLENEDCRINCGDGSTPVVYDRSFLERNRRDMYLHMGIPCEDGGDDNTPVVTLLDILPECMSLCGMIYTHDIPDISWMELPVQFMLFAAIEQILLQGKSTAEAANEAFAWDYPYSVEDDDEDENVAQECKARIAQWESVRESVKASLDGADGDKGWESRIGEILEKCPFIRFEEYVMEWLAALLKFQNTPIFVQLEEGKLEGLTLQETTAFMDRVGIQ
;
A
#
# COMPACT_ATOMS: atom_id res chain seq x y z
N MET A 1 42.70 -4.60 -11.41
CA MET A 1 41.90 -5.76 -10.91
C MET A 1 41.32 -5.49 -9.53
N ALA A 2 42.04 -4.92 -8.55
CA ALA A 2 41.42 -4.48 -7.29
C ALA A 2 40.64 -3.15 -7.41
N SER A 3 41.11 -2.20 -8.24
CA SER A 3 40.45 -0.89 -8.41
C SER A 3 39.07 -0.95 -9.07
N ASP A 4 38.84 -1.93 -9.94
CA ASP A 4 37.59 -2.04 -10.70
C ASP A 4 36.45 -2.62 -9.85
N LEU A 5 36.79 -3.34 -8.78
CA LEU A 5 35.82 -3.88 -7.81
C LEU A 5 35.42 -2.80 -6.78
N GLU A 6 36.36 -2.01 -6.29
CA GLU A 6 36.09 -0.87 -5.38
C GLU A 6 35.21 0.20 -6.04
N ASP A 7 35.38 0.45 -7.34
CA ASP A 7 34.56 1.41 -8.11
C ASP A 7 33.12 0.90 -8.34
N ALA A 8 32.95 -0.43 -8.47
CA ALA A 8 31.64 -1.05 -8.63
C ALA A 8 30.81 -1.07 -7.34
N GLU A 9 31.45 -1.35 -6.20
CA GLU A 9 30.82 -1.33 -4.86
C GLU A 9 30.41 0.09 -4.48
N LEU A 10 31.32 1.07 -4.65
CA LEU A 10 31.02 2.48 -4.40
C LEU A 10 29.87 2.98 -5.28
N LYS A 11 29.84 2.58 -6.55
CA LYS A 11 28.74 2.92 -7.46
C LYS A 11 27.40 2.35 -6.99
N LEU A 12 27.38 1.10 -6.50
CA LEU A 12 26.17 0.49 -5.95
C LEU A 12 25.68 1.26 -4.72
N GLU A 13 26.56 1.63 -3.80
CA GLU A 13 26.21 2.41 -2.61
C GLU A 13 25.59 3.77 -2.98
N ILE A 14 26.21 4.51 -3.90
CA ILE A 14 25.70 5.81 -4.37
C ILE A 14 24.33 5.65 -5.03
N ASP A 15 24.16 4.61 -5.85
CA ASP A 15 22.91 4.35 -6.54
C ASP A 15 21.78 3.96 -5.55
N LEU A 16 22.10 3.18 -4.50
CA LEU A 16 21.17 2.87 -3.41
C LEU A 16 20.78 4.11 -2.59
N MET A 17 21.75 4.97 -2.24
CA MET A 17 21.48 6.24 -1.55
C MET A 17 20.59 7.17 -2.38
N THR A 18 20.80 7.19 -3.70
CA THR A 18 20.00 7.99 -4.63
C THR A 18 18.58 7.45 -4.73
N LEU A 19 18.41 6.13 -4.83
CA LEU A 19 17.09 5.50 -4.79
C LEU A 19 16.35 5.81 -3.50
N ASP A 20 17.02 5.70 -2.35
CA ASP A 20 16.41 5.95 -1.05
C ASP A 20 15.89 7.40 -0.93
N TYR A 21 16.71 8.36 -1.37
CA TYR A 21 16.32 9.77 -1.44
C TYR A 21 15.10 9.98 -2.36
N LEU A 22 15.12 9.43 -3.57
CA LEU A 22 14.03 9.60 -4.54
C LEU A 22 12.74 8.97 -4.04
N LEU A 23 12.80 7.80 -3.40
CA LEU A 23 11.65 7.15 -2.77
C LEU A 23 11.04 8.02 -1.70
N TYR A 24 11.85 8.50 -0.76
CA TYR A 24 11.40 9.37 0.33
C TYR A 24 10.72 10.63 -0.20
N LYS A 25 11.34 11.32 -1.16
CA LYS A 25 10.75 12.53 -1.77
C LYS A 25 9.48 12.23 -2.54
N ALA A 26 9.42 11.13 -3.30
CA ALA A 26 8.24 10.74 -4.08
C ALA A 26 7.05 10.42 -3.17
N ILE A 27 7.25 9.65 -2.08
CA ILE A 27 6.19 9.32 -1.13
C ILE A 27 5.59 10.60 -0.53
N ILE A 28 6.43 11.50 -0.02
CA ILE A 28 5.99 12.77 0.57
C ILE A 28 5.23 13.60 -0.45
N ALA A 29 5.76 13.77 -1.66
CA ALA A 29 5.14 14.57 -2.68
C ALA A 29 3.75 14.03 -3.09
N VAL A 30 3.60 12.71 -3.21
CA VAL A 30 2.31 12.09 -3.54
C VAL A 30 1.28 12.28 -2.41
N ILE A 31 1.69 12.17 -1.15
CA ILE A 31 0.80 12.43 0.01
C ILE A 31 0.40 13.92 0.03
N GLU A 32 1.37 14.83 -0.08
CA GLU A 32 1.10 16.28 -0.09
C GLU A 32 0.18 16.70 -1.24
N ASP A 33 0.37 16.13 -2.42
CA ASP A 33 -0.50 16.37 -3.58
C ASP A 33 -1.94 15.95 -3.28
N ARG A 34 -2.14 14.79 -2.64
CA ARG A 34 -3.49 14.32 -2.27
C ARG A 34 -4.12 15.18 -1.18
N VAL A 35 -3.36 15.60 -0.17
CA VAL A 35 -3.83 16.51 0.88
C VAL A 35 -4.25 17.86 0.28
N ALA A 36 -3.44 18.43 -0.61
CA ALA A 36 -3.75 19.69 -1.30
C ALA A 36 -5.01 19.57 -2.18
N GLN A 37 -5.22 18.41 -2.83
CA GLN A 37 -6.44 18.13 -3.58
C GLN A 37 -7.69 18.18 -2.69
N ARG A 38 -7.64 17.51 -1.53
CA ARG A 38 -8.74 17.46 -0.58
C ARG A 38 -9.11 18.83 -0.01
N ASN A 39 -8.11 19.69 0.20
CA ASN A 39 -8.31 21.04 0.72
C ASN A 39 -8.80 22.05 -0.34
N GLY A 40 -9.01 21.62 -1.59
CA GLY A 40 -9.53 22.49 -2.65
C GLY A 40 -8.53 23.54 -3.14
N GLU A 41 -7.22 23.33 -2.94
CA GLU A 41 -6.14 24.26 -3.32
C GLU A 41 -5.86 24.24 -4.85
N GLN A 42 -6.90 24.35 -5.68
CA GLN A 42 -6.86 24.13 -7.14
C GLN A 42 -5.91 25.04 -7.91
N ALA A 43 -5.64 26.26 -7.42
CA ALA A 43 -4.71 27.19 -8.05
C ALA A 43 -3.23 26.80 -7.83
N GLN A 44 -2.90 26.21 -6.67
CA GLN A 44 -1.56 25.70 -6.36
C GLN A 44 -1.37 24.27 -6.90
N LEU A 45 -2.45 23.50 -7.06
CA LEU A 45 -2.45 22.14 -7.61
C LEU A 45 -1.79 22.01 -8.99
N ARG A 46 -1.94 22.99 -9.90
CA ARG A 46 -1.29 22.88 -11.24
C ARG A 46 0.24 23.01 -11.20
N GLN A 47 0.81 23.61 -10.15
CA GLN A 47 2.25 23.67 -9.91
C GLN A 47 2.72 22.55 -8.97
N ARG A 48 1.92 22.19 -7.96
CA ARG A 48 2.26 21.19 -6.93
C ARG A 48 2.01 19.75 -7.38
N ALA A 49 0.91 19.45 -8.07
CA ALA A 49 0.65 18.12 -8.66
C ALA A 49 1.67 17.73 -9.75
N LYS A 50 2.42 18.71 -10.28
CA LYS A 50 3.59 18.43 -11.12
C LYS A 50 4.76 17.87 -10.31
N ASN A 51 4.85 18.18 -9.02
CA ASN A 51 5.95 17.74 -8.17
C ASN A 51 5.88 16.23 -7.92
N GLY A 52 4.72 15.67 -7.54
CA GLY A 52 4.54 14.23 -7.41
C GLY A 52 4.80 13.49 -8.72
N ASP A 53 4.21 13.94 -9.84
CA ASP A 53 4.45 13.35 -11.17
C ASP A 53 5.91 13.42 -11.60
N ASN A 54 6.58 14.55 -11.37
CA ASN A 54 7.98 14.74 -11.72
C ASN A 54 8.86 13.81 -10.88
N LEU A 55 8.64 13.74 -9.56
CA LEU A 55 9.44 12.89 -8.68
C LEU A 55 9.23 11.40 -8.96
N LEU A 56 7.99 10.98 -9.23
CA LEU A 56 7.70 9.62 -9.69
C LEU A 56 8.38 9.31 -11.04
N GLY A 57 8.38 10.27 -11.98
CA GLY A 57 9.06 10.12 -13.26
C GLY A 57 10.58 10.04 -13.14
N ILE A 58 11.19 10.85 -12.27
CA ILE A 58 12.62 10.79 -11.96
C ILE A 58 12.96 9.45 -11.29
N PHE A 59 12.16 9.03 -10.31
CA PHE A 59 12.31 7.76 -9.63
C PHE A 59 12.22 6.58 -10.61
N ASP A 60 11.19 6.52 -11.45
CA ASP A 60 11.03 5.43 -12.43
C ASP A 60 12.20 5.39 -13.43
N GLY A 61 12.60 6.56 -13.95
CA GLY A 61 13.77 6.67 -14.82
C GLY A 61 15.06 6.19 -14.14
N PHE A 62 15.29 6.58 -12.88
CA PHE A 62 16.45 6.13 -12.13
C PHE A 62 16.39 4.62 -11.82
N MET A 63 15.22 4.11 -11.45
CA MET A 63 15.00 2.68 -11.18
C MET A 63 15.30 1.83 -12.42
N GLN A 64 14.94 2.29 -13.63
CA GLN A 64 15.30 1.61 -14.87
C GLN A 64 16.82 1.55 -15.07
N ILE A 65 17.53 2.65 -14.80
CA ILE A 65 19.00 2.71 -14.87
C ILE A 65 19.63 1.78 -13.82
N PHE A 66 19.12 1.79 -12.59
CA PHE A 66 19.56 0.91 -11.51
C PHE A 66 19.44 -0.56 -11.90
N ARG A 67 18.27 -0.97 -12.39
CA ARG A 67 18.01 -2.35 -12.85
C ARG A 67 18.95 -2.75 -13.98
N HIS A 68 19.19 -1.84 -14.93
CA HIS A 68 20.13 -2.09 -16.03
C HIS A 68 21.57 -2.29 -15.53
N ASN A 69 22.02 -1.46 -14.59
CA ASN A 69 23.39 -1.50 -14.09
C ASN A 69 23.67 -2.68 -13.16
N HIS A 70 22.70 -3.02 -12.29
CA HIS A 70 22.94 -3.91 -11.14
C HIS A 70 22.16 -5.22 -11.16
N LEU A 71 21.02 -5.31 -11.87
CA LEU A 71 20.18 -6.52 -11.85
C LEU A 71 20.29 -7.35 -13.14
N ASN A 72 20.41 -6.72 -14.31
CA ASN A 72 20.43 -7.45 -15.59
C ASN A 72 21.77 -8.10 -15.94
N ASN A 73 22.88 -7.68 -15.34
CA ASN A 73 24.22 -8.19 -15.65
C ASN A 73 24.60 -9.45 -14.84
N GLY A 74 23.83 -9.85 -13.83
CA GLY A 74 24.14 -10.99 -12.94
C GLY A 74 23.81 -12.38 -13.51
N ASN A 75 23.11 -12.48 -14.65
CA ASN A 75 22.59 -13.74 -15.20
C ASN A 75 23.56 -14.51 -16.13
N ASN A 76 24.80 -14.05 -16.30
CA ASN A 76 25.73 -14.67 -17.26
C ASN A 76 26.69 -15.73 -16.67
N ASP A 77 26.73 -15.94 -15.34
CA ASP A 77 27.73 -16.81 -14.71
C ASP A 77 27.20 -18.10 -14.05
N SER A 78 25.89 -18.41 -14.08
CA SER A 78 25.38 -19.71 -13.60
C SER A 78 24.91 -20.62 -14.75
N LYS A 79 25.87 -21.24 -15.44
CA LYS A 79 25.62 -22.49 -16.16
C LYS A 79 25.55 -23.65 -15.16
N ASP A 80 24.47 -23.72 -14.38
CA ASP A 80 24.06 -24.96 -13.73
C ASP A 80 22.58 -25.22 -14.03
N GLU A 81 22.36 -26.18 -14.93
CA GLU A 81 21.10 -26.47 -15.65
C GLU A 81 19.98 -27.09 -14.81
N ASN A 82 19.99 -27.04 -13.47
CA ASN A 82 19.11 -27.91 -12.67
C ASN A 82 18.07 -27.28 -11.72
N ASP A 83 17.91 -25.96 -11.64
CA ASP A 83 16.86 -25.37 -10.77
C ASP A 83 15.79 -24.60 -11.54
N ARG A 84 14.75 -25.32 -11.97
CA ARG A 84 13.61 -24.77 -12.72
C ARG A 84 12.49 -24.15 -11.86
N ASN A 85 12.69 -23.96 -10.56
CA ASN A 85 11.59 -23.55 -9.66
C ASN A 85 11.85 -22.27 -8.84
N ASN A 86 12.87 -21.45 -9.15
CA ASN A 86 13.26 -20.35 -8.25
C ASN A 86 13.50 -18.99 -8.95
N THR A 87 12.67 -18.66 -9.94
CA THR A 87 12.86 -17.48 -10.81
C THR A 87 12.57 -16.14 -10.13
N ASP A 88 11.91 -16.11 -8.96
CA ASP A 88 11.53 -14.86 -8.29
C ASP A 88 12.49 -14.45 -7.14
N ARG A 89 13.36 -15.35 -6.66
CA ARG A 89 14.23 -15.05 -5.50
C ARG A 89 15.50 -14.27 -5.83
N ASN A 90 16.04 -14.37 -7.05
CA ASN A 90 17.37 -13.83 -7.35
C ASN A 90 17.41 -12.34 -7.75
N ASN A 91 16.29 -11.74 -8.17
CA ASN A 91 16.27 -10.33 -8.60
C ASN A 91 16.21 -9.33 -7.42
N ASN A 92 16.00 -9.81 -6.19
CA ASN A 92 15.78 -8.98 -4.99
C ASN A 92 16.94 -9.01 -3.98
N ALA A 93 18.07 -9.64 -4.31
CA ALA A 93 19.22 -9.76 -3.42
C ALA A 93 19.94 -8.42 -3.16
N HIS A 94 19.79 -7.44 -4.05
CA HIS A 94 20.52 -6.16 -3.99
C HIS A 94 19.78 -5.04 -3.25
N PHE A 95 18.54 -5.25 -2.82
CA PHE A 95 17.77 -4.23 -2.10
C PHE A 95 17.84 -4.48 -0.58
N PRO A 96 18.41 -3.54 0.19
CA PRO A 96 18.27 -3.50 1.64
C PRO A 96 16.80 -3.53 2.08
N LEU A 97 16.53 -4.10 3.26
CA LEU A 97 15.15 -4.30 3.75
C LEU A 97 14.39 -2.97 3.93
N ASP A 98 15.05 -1.95 4.46
CA ASP A 98 14.50 -0.60 4.61
C ASP A 98 14.09 0.00 3.26
N LEU A 99 14.89 -0.23 2.22
CA LEU A 99 14.57 0.23 0.86
C LEU A 99 13.38 -0.53 0.28
N LYS A 100 13.27 -1.84 0.54
CA LYS A 100 12.10 -2.65 0.17
C LYS A 100 10.84 -2.14 0.87
N ILE A 101 10.92 -1.81 2.16
CA ILE A 101 9.80 -1.24 2.91
C ILE A 101 9.39 0.10 2.29
N LYS A 102 10.33 1.02 2.01
CA LYS A 102 10.03 2.31 1.36
C LYS A 102 9.42 2.14 -0.04
N LEU A 103 9.90 1.18 -0.83
CA LEU A 103 9.28 0.83 -2.12
C LEU A 103 7.83 0.38 -1.95
N GLN A 104 7.55 -0.42 -0.92
CA GLN A 104 6.20 -0.89 -0.64
C GLN A 104 5.31 0.24 -0.11
N ILE A 105 5.82 1.15 0.72
CA ILE A 105 5.14 2.37 1.14
C ILE A 105 4.78 3.21 -0.09
N LEU A 106 5.73 3.43 -1.01
CA LEU A 106 5.46 4.17 -2.25
C LEU A 106 4.37 3.50 -3.07
N THR A 107 4.40 2.17 -3.20
CA THR A 107 3.40 1.41 -3.97
C THR A 107 2.00 1.64 -3.42
N VAL A 108 1.78 1.43 -2.11
CA VAL A 108 0.49 1.65 -1.45
C VAL A 108 0.06 3.12 -1.55
N THR A 109 0.99 4.04 -1.26
CA THR A 109 0.74 5.50 -1.32
C THR A 109 0.31 5.94 -2.72
N ASN A 110 1.02 5.50 -3.75
CA ASN A 110 0.76 5.84 -5.13
C ASN A 110 -0.60 5.32 -5.61
N LEU A 111 -0.92 4.05 -5.31
CA LEU A 111 -2.21 3.48 -5.64
C LEU A 111 -3.35 4.21 -4.90
N LEU A 112 -3.21 4.44 -3.60
CA LEU A 112 -4.24 5.09 -2.77
C LEU A 112 -4.51 6.53 -3.20
N CYS A 113 -3.46 7.35 -3.26
CA CYS A 113 -3.58 8.78 -3.51
C CYS A 113 -3.97 9.11 -4.95
N ARG A 114 -3.61 8.25 -5.91
CA ARG A 114 -3.83 8.55 -7.34
C ARG A 114 -4.98 7.80 -7.97
N ARG A 115 -5.65 6.86 -7.28
CA ARG A 115 -6.77 6.09 -7.83
C ARG A 115 -7.91 6.92 -8.43
N TYR A 116 -8.01 8.18 -8.04
CA TYR A 116 -9.02 9.14 -8.51
C TYR A 116 -8.53 10.07 -9.62
N THR A 117 -7.26 9.97 -10.02
CA THR A 117 -6.66 10.86 -11.03
C THR A 117 -7.17 10.50 -12.41
N ARG A 118 -7.96 11.41 -13.02
CA ARG A 118 -8.47 11.27 -14.40
C ARG A 118 -7.44 11.63 -15.48
N GLY A 119 -6.34 12.29 -15.11
CA GLY A 119 -5.27 12.71 -16.02
C GLY A 119 -4.25 11.60 -16.30
N SER A 120 -3.00 11.84 -15.89
CA SER A 120 -1.88 10.92 -16.13
C SER A 120 -1.96 9.66 -15.26
N ARG A 121 -2.30 8.53 -15.89
CA ARG A 121 -2.25 7.17 -15.33
C ARG A 121 -0.90 6.49 -15.52
N THR A 122 0.12 7.22 -15.96
CA THR A 122 1.45 6.68 -16.29
C THR A 122 2.06 5.87 -15.14
N PHE A 123 1.73 6.22 -13.89
CA PHE A 123 2.24 5.56 -12.69
C PHE A 123 1.24 4.60 -12.04
N LEU A 124 0.09 4.33 -12.65
CA LEU A 124 -0.86 3.32 -12.18
C LEU A 124 -0.74 2.04 -13.02
N PRO A 125 -1.11 0.86 -12.47
CA PRO A 125 -1.10 -0.37 -13.24
C PRO A 125 -2.00 -0.27 -14.48
N SER A 126 -1.59 -0.95 -15.56
CA SER A 126 -2.42 -1.07 -16.76
C SER A 126 -3.70 -1.85 -16.45
N GLU A 127 -4.73 -1.69 -17.29
CA GLU A 127 -5.97 -2.42 -17.08
C GLU A 127 -5.78 -3.94 -17.13
N GLU A 128 -4.93 -4.42 -18.03
CA GLU A 128 -4.58 -5.84 -18.12
C GLU A 128 -3.89 -6.35 -16.83
N ALA A 129 -3.00 -5.54 -16.26
CA ALA A 129 -2.35 -5.87 -14.99
C ALA A 129 -3.37 -5.90 -13.84
N LEU A 130 -4.28 -4.92 -13.75
CA LEU A 130 -5.34 -4.91 -12.74
C LEU A 130 -6.28 -6.10 -12.87
N GLN A 131 -6.71 -6.45 -14.09
CA GLN A 131 -7.58 -7.62 -14.30
C GLN A 131 -6.89 -8.93 -13.92
N THR A 132 -5.59 -9.05 -14.23
CA THR A 132 -4.78 -10.20 -13.83
C THR A 132 -4.67 -10.28 -12.30
N GLN A 133 -4.38 -9.15 -11.65
CA GLN A 133 -4.29 -9.06 -10.19
C GLN A 133 -5.63 -9.39 -9.52
N ARG A 134 -6.75 -8.86 -10.02
CA ARG A 134 -8.10 -9.16 -9.53
C ARG A 134 -8.42 -10.64 -9.60
N LYS A 135 -8.08 -11.28 -10.73
CA LYS A 135 -8.25 -12.72 -10.89
C LYS A 135 -7.44 -13.50 -9.85
N GLN A 136 -6.17 -13.17 -9.68
CA GLN A 136 -5.29 -13.80 -8.69
C GLN A 136 -5.80 -13.59 -7.25
N ASN A 137 -6.23 -12.38 -6.91
CA ASN A 137 -6.79 -12.04 -5.61
C ASN A 137 -8.06 -12.83 -5.30
N LYS A 138 -8.92 -12.99 -6.31
CA LYS A 138 -10.14 -13.79 -6.18
C LYS A 138 -9.82 -15.27 -5.97
N GLU A 139 -8.92 -15.84 -6.77
CA GLU A 139 -8.48 -17.24 -6.63
C GLU A 139 -7.82 -17.50 -5.26
N ARG A 140 -7.03 -16.55 -4.76
CA ARG A 140 -6.44 -16.57 -3.42
C ARG A 140 -7.53 -16.56 -2.34
N ALA A 141 -8.50 -15.66 -2.44
CA ALA A 141 -9.60 -15.59 -1.48
C ALA A 141 -10.44 -16.87 -1.47
N GLU A 142 -10.77 -17.42 -2.65
CA GLU A 142 -11.50 -18.67 -2.79
C GLU A 142 -10.76 -19.85 -2.14
N ARG A 143 -9.44 -19.95 -2.33
CA ARG A 143 -8.61 -20.98 -1.68
C ARG A 143 -8.66 -20.85 -0.16
N TRP A 144 -8.45 -19.64 0.35
CA TRP A 144 -8.48 -19.38 1.79
C TRP A 144 -9.85 -19.74 2.41
N LEU A 145 -10.95 -19.42 1.73
CA LEU A 145 -12.31 -19.73 2.18
C LEU A 145 -12.63 -21.24 2.17
N LEU A 146 -12.00 -22.02 1.28
CA LEU A 146 -12.12 -23.48 1.28
C LEU A 146 -11.43 -24.10 2.49
N GLU A 147 -10.34 -23.49 2.96
CA GLU A 147 -9.60 -23.93 4.14
C GLU A 147 -10.24 -23.43 5.44
N ASN A 148 -11.00 -22.33 5.38
CA ASN A 148 -11.63 -21.64 6.51
C ASN A 148 -13.15 -21.53 6.33
N GLU A 149 -13.85 -22.66 6.13
CA GLU A 149 -15.30 -22.66 5.87
C GLU A 149 -16.12 -21.95 6.97
N ASP A 150 -15.71 -22.08 8.23
CA ASP A 150 -16.38 -21.46 9.38
C ASP A 150 -16.36 -19.92 9.31
N CYS A 151 -15.38 -19.34 8.60
CA CYS A 151 -15.27 -17.90 8.42
C CYS A 151 -16.13 -17.38 7.25
N ARG A 152 -16.78 -18.24 6.47
CA ARG A 152 -17.51 -17.82 5.28
C ARG A 152 -18.87 -17.21 5.65
N ILE A 153 -19.14 -15.99 5.16
CA ILE A 153 -20.50 -15.45 5.18
C ILE A 153 -21.33 -16.24 4.18
N ASN A 154 -22.37 -16.91 4.67
CA ASN A 154 -23.30 -17.64 3.83
C ASN A 154 -24.15 -16.68 3.00
N CYS A 155 -24.25 -16.95 1.70
CA CYS A 155 -25.24 -16.32 0.84
C CYS A 155 -26.64 -16.85 1.20
N GLY A 156 -27.16 -16.49 2.37
CA GLY A 156 -28.55 -16.75 2.71
C GLY A 156 -29.47 -16.01 1.73
N ASP A 157 -30.63 -16.60 1.44
CA ASP A 157 -31.58 -16.25 0.37
C ASP A 157 -32.25 -14.84 0.48
N GLY A 158 -31.67 -13.89 1.24
CA GLY A 158 -32.29 -12.58 1.45
C GLY A 158 -31.46 -11.45 2.08
N SER A 159 -30.16 -11.60 2.39
CA SER A 159 -29.44 -10.60 3.20
C SER A 159 -28.96 -9.37 2.42
N THR A 160 -28.76 -9.47 1.10
CA THR A 160 -28.38 -8.32 0.24
C THR A 160 -28.77 -8.60 -1.21
N PRO A 161 -29.71 -7.85 -1.82
CA PRO A 161 -29.89 -7.92 -3.26
C PRO A 161 -28.65 -7.34 -3.94
N VAL A 162 -28.13 -8.06 -4.94
CA VAL A 162 -27.11 -7.51 -5.85
C VAL A 162 -27.71 -6.25 -6.49
N VAL A 163 -27.06 -5.10 -6.29
CA VAL A 163 -27.61 -3.83 -6.73
C VAL A 163 -27.30 -3.62 -8.21
N TYR A 164 -28.24 -4.03 -9.06
CA TYR A 164 -28.14 -3.83 -10.51
C TYR A 164 -28.60 -2.44 -10.97
N ASP A 165 -29.14 -1.61 -10.07
CA ASP A 165 -29.58 -0.26 -10.40
C ASP A 165 -28.37 0.66 -10.65
N ARG A 166 -28.05 0.84 -11.93
CA ARG A 166 -26.98 1.74 -12.38
C ARG A 166 -27.17 3.16 -11.85
N SER A 167 -28.41 3.64 -11.68
CA SER A 167 -28.66 4.99 -11.18
C SER A 167 -28.31 5.15 -9.70
N PHE A 168 -28.46 4.08 -8.92
CA PHE A 168 -28.02 4.01 -7.53
C PHE A 168 -26.50 4.01 -7.43
N LEU A 169 -25.82 3.17 -8.20
CA LEU A 169 -24.35 3.08 -8.20
C LEU A 169 -23.70 4.40 -8.63
N GLU A 170 -24.23 5.05 -9.66
CA GLU A 170 -23.72 6.35 -10.10
C GLU A 170 -23.96 7.46 -9.09
N ARG A 171 -25.10 7.44 -8.37
CA ARG A 171 -25.35 8.37 -7.28
C ARG A 171 -24.32 8.18 -6.16
N ASN A 172 -24.10 6.95 -5.71
CA ASN A 172 -23.11 6.66 -4.67
C ASN A 172 -21.70 7.05 -5.08
N ARG A 173 -21.31 6.79 -6.34
CA ARG A 173 -20.00 7.19 -6.87
C ARG A 173 -19.84 8.71 -6.85
N ARG A 174 -20.84 9.45 -7.34
CA ARG A 174 -20.84 10.91 -7.34
C ARG A 174 -20.78 11.48 -5.92
N ASP A 175 -21.60 10.96 -5.02
CA ASP A 175 -21.65 11.40 -3.62
C ASP A 175 -20.32 11.12 -2.92
N MET A 176 -19.75 9.93 -3.10
CA MET A 176 -18.43 9.60 -2.59
C MET A 176 -17.37 10.56 -3.15
N TYR A 177 -17.34 10.81 -4.46
CA TYR A 177 -16.35 11.70 -5.06
C TYR A 177 -16.44 13.12 -4.54
N LEU A 178 -17.66 13.64 -4.36
CA LEU A 178 -17.89 14.93 -3.75
C LEU A 178 -17.32 15.00 -2.33
N HIS A 179 -17.58 14.00 -1.49
CA HIS A 179 -17.09 13.95 -0.11
C HIS A 179 -15.59 13.72 -0.03
N MET A 180 -15.00 13.07 -1.04
CA MET A 180 -13.57 12.80 -1.16
C MET A 180 -12.76 13.98 -1.75
N GLY A 181 -13.41 15.12 -2.04
CA GLY A 181 -12.78 16.28 -2.66
C GLY A 181 -12.30 16.02 -4.09
N ILE A 182 -12.91 15.07 -4.80
CA ILE A 182 -12.53 14.69 -6.16
C ILE A 182 -13.33 15.55 -7.14
N PRO A 183 -12.66 16.28 -8.07
CA PRO A 183 -13.36 17.09 -9.06
C PRO A 183 -14.29 16.24 -9.94
N CYS A 184 -15.60 16.50 -9.89
CA CYS A 184 -16.56 15.99 -10.87
C CYS A 184 -16.52 16.88 -12.11
N GLU A 185 -15.80 16.46 -13.15
CA GLU A 185 -15.96 17.07 -14.47
C GLU A 185 -17.15 16.40 -15.19
N ASP A 186 -18.13 17.22 -15.58
CA ASP A 186 -19.30 16.81 -16.36
C ASP A 186 -18.84 16.44 -17.78
N GLY A 187 -18.95 15.15 -18.16
CA GLY A 187 -18.88 14.72 -19.56
C GLY A 187 -17.80 13.70 -19.97
N GLY A 188 -17.05 13.12 -19.03
CA GLY A 188 -16.13 12.01 -19.33
C GLY A 188 -16.81 10.65 -19.26
N ASP A 189 -16.54 9.77 -20.24
CA ASP A 189 -17.05 8.39 -20.27
C ASP A 189 -16.64 7.63 -18.99
N ASP A 190 -17.64 7.13 -18.26
CA ASP A 190 -17.57 6.57 -16.90
C ASP A 190 -16.90 5.18 -16.83
N ASN A 191 -16.38 4.69 -17.96
CA ASN A 191 -15.84 3.34 -18.11
C ASN A 191 -14.36 3.20 -17.70
N THR A 192 -13.76 4.26 -17.15
CA THR A 192 -12.34 4.24 -16.83
C THR A 192 -12.11 3.36 -15.60
N PRO A 193 -11.33 2.27 -15.69
CA PRO A 193 -11.15 1.36 -14.58
C PRO A 193 -10.51 2.09 -13.41
N VAL A 194 -11.17 2.02 -12.25
CA VAL A 194 -10.75 2.67 -11.02
C VAL A 194 -9.99 1.63 -10.21
N VAL A 195 -8.78 1.97 -9.75
CA VAL A 195 -8.08 1.19 -8.73
C VAL A 195 -8.93 1.23 -7.47
N THR A 196 -9.51 0.10 -7.09
CA THR A 196 -10.35 -0.04 -5.89
C THR A 196 -9.48 -0.30 -4.67
N LEU A 197 -9.99 -0.02 -3.47
CA LEU A 197 -9.34 -0.43 -2.21
C LEU A 197 -9.08 -1.94 -2.20
N LEU A 198 -9.95 -2.75 -2.81
CA LEU A 198 -9.72 -4.19 -2.94
C LEU A 198 -8.49 -4.51 -3.81
N ASP A 199 -8.18 -3.68 -4.82
CA ASP A 199 -6.97 -3.82 -5.63
C ASP A 199 -5.70 -3.40 -4.85
N ILE A 200 -5.84 -2.51 -3.86
CA ILE A 200 -4.73 -2.01 -3.03
C ILE A 200 -4.46 -2.93 -1.83
N LEU A 201 -5.49 -3.62 -1.35
CA LEU A 201 -5.44 -4.44 -0.14
C LEU A 201 -4.26 -5.44 -0.12
N PRO A 202 -3.93 -6.18 -1.20
CA PRO A 202 -2.76 -7.06 -1.21
C PRO A 202 -1.44 -6.34 -0.92
N GLU A 203 -1.27 -5.14 -1.50
CA GLU A 203 -0.06 -4.33 -1.29
C GLU A 203 0.01 -3.80 0.14
N CYS A 204 -1.14 -3.46 0.73
CA CYS A 204 -1.26 -3.08 2.13
C CYS A 204 -0.92 -4.27 3.05
N MET A 205 -1.45 -5.46 2.77
CA MET A 205 -1.16 -6.68 3.53
C MET A 205 0.31 -7.09 3.42
N SER A 206 0.92 -6.94 2.24
CA SER A 206 2.36 -7.16 2.05
C SER A 206 3.18 -6.17 2.84
N LEU A 207 2.84 -4.87 2.81
CA LEU A 207 3.50 -3.85 3.62
C LEU A 207 3.43 -4.20 5.10
N CYS A 208 2.27 -4.67 5.55
CA CYS A 208 2.05 -5.12 6.89
C CYS A 208 2.99 -6.27 7.28
N GLY A 209 3.11 -7.31 6.45
CA GLY A 209 4.01 -8.43 6.72
C GLY A 209 5.49 -8.07 6.73
N MET A 210 5.90 -6.99 6.06
CA MET A 210 7.30 -6.55 6.00
C MET A 210 7.79 -5.82 7.25
N ILE A 211 6.87 -5.26 8.03
CA ILE A 211 7.24 -4.39 9.15
C ILE A 211 7.29 -5.22 10.44
N TYR A 212 8.49 -5.63 10.85
CA TYR A 212 8.69 -6.43 12.05
C TYR A 212 8.14 -5.72 13.30
N THR A 213 7.24 -6.41 14.01
CA THR A 213 6.53 -5.91 15.19
C THR A 213 7.41 -5.58 16.41
N HIS A 214 8.69 -5.97 16.44
CA HIS A 214 9.56 -5.65 17.58
C HIS A 214 9.91 -4.16 17.65
N ASP A 215 9.80 -3.46 16.52
CA ASP A 215 10.14 -2.05 16.42
C ASP A 215 8.91 -1.12 16.55
N ILE A 216 7.68 -1.64 16.41
CA ILE A 216 6.45 -0.86 16.57
C ILE A 216 5.80 -1.14 17.94
N PRO A 217 5.75 -0.16 18.84
CA PRO A 217 5.28 -0.35 20.21
C PRO A 217 3.75 -0.46 20.37
N ASP A 218 2.95 -0.24 19.32
CA ASP A 218 1.49 -0.13 19.43
C ASP A 218 0.74 -1.24 18.67
N ILE A 219 -0.18 -1.88 19.38
CA ILE A 219 -1.04 -2.97 18.91
C ILE A 219 -2.11 -2.41 17.94
N SER A 220 -2.39 -1.11 17.99
CA SER A 220 -3.32 -0.41 17.06
C SER A 220 -2.93 -0.56 15.59
N TRP A 221 -1.66 -0.90 15.32
CA TRP A 221 -1.17 -1.13 13.96
C TRP A 221 -1.90 -2.31 13.27
N MET A 222 -2.45 -3.27 14.04
CA MET A 222 -3.26 -4.39 13.55
C MET A 222 -4.70 -4.00 13.21
N GLU A 223 -5.18 -2.85 13.67
CA GLU A 223 -6.55 -2.41 13.40
C GLU A 223 -6.67 -1.85 11.98
N LEU A 224 -5.62 -1.19 11.48
CA LEU A 224 -5.62 -0.57 10.17
C LEU A 224 -5.91 -1.56 9.03
N PRO A 225 -5.24 -2.72 8.91
CA PRO A 225 -5.45 -3.57 7.76
C PRO A 225 -6.82 -4.24 7.83
N VAL A 226 -7.37 -4.52 9.02
CA VAL A 226 -8.77 -4.94 9.19
C VAL A 226 -9.76 -3.84 8.78
N GLN A 227 -9.52 -2.59 9.17
CA GLN A 227 -10.33 -1.46 8.69
C GLN A 227 -10.22 -1.32 7.17
N PHE A 228 -9.03 -1.54 6.60
CA PHE A 228 -8.83 -1.54 5.15
C PHE A 228 -9.70 -2.60 4.46
N MET A 229 -9.78 -3.81 5.01
CA MET A 229 -10.69 -4.86 4.53
C MET A 229 -12.17 -4.42 4.58
N LEU A 230 -12.58 -3.77 5.68
CA LEU A 230 -13.94 -3.25 5.84
C LEU A 230 -14.27 -2.22 4.76
N PHE A 231 -13.43 -1.19 4.57
CA PHE A 231 -13.67 -0.15 3.57
C PHE A 231 -13.54 -0.69 2.15
N ALA A 232 -12.67 -1.67 1.90
CA ALA A 232 -12.63 -2.38 0.63
C ALA A 232 -13.95 -3.10 0.34
N ALA A 233 -14.51 -3.83 1.31
CA ALA A 233 -15.82 -4.48 1.16
C ALA A 233 -16.94 -3.47 0.93
N ILE A 234 -17.00 -2.38 1.72
CA ILE A 234 -18.02 -1.32 1.56
C ILE A 234 -17.92 -0.66 0.19
N GLU A 235 -16.70 -0.39 -0.31
CA GLU A 235 -16.51 0.19 -1.64
C GLU A 235 -17.04 -0.73 -2.75
N GLN A 236 -16.81 -2.05 -2.64
CA GLN A 236 -17.35 -3.02 -3.59
C GLN A 236 -18.89 -3.09 -3.54
N ILE A 237 -19.49 -3.00 -2.36
CA ILE A 237 -20.95 -3.01 -2.20
C ILE A 237 -21.56 -1.74 -2.80
N LEU A 238 -21.05 -0.57 -2.41
CA LEU A 238 -21.66 0.71 -2.77
C LEU A 238 -21.37 1.17 -4.20
N LEU A 239 -20.20 0.83 -4.76
CA LEU A 239 -19.76 1.32 -6.06
C LEU A 239 -19.78 0.26 -7.17
N GLN A 240 -19.63 -1.01 -6.82
CA GLN A 240 -19.61 -2.12 -7.78
C GLN A 240 -20.88 -2.99 -7.71
N GLY A 241 -21.75 -2.75 -6.71
CA GLY A 241 -23.02 -3.46 -6.55
C GLY A 241 -22.88 -4.92 -6.12
N LYS A 242 -21.70 -5.34 -5.62
CA LYS A 242 -21.50 -6.69 -5.07
C LYS A 242 -22.40 -6.91 -3.86
N SER A 243 -22.83 -8.16 -3.64
CA SER A 243 -23.51 -8.50 -2.38
C SER A 243 -22.55 -8.36 -1.19
N THR A 244 -23.10 -8.21 0.02
CA THR A 244 -22.27 -8.14 1.24
C THR A 244 -21.41 -9.39 1.40
N ALA A 245 -22.00 -10.56 1.15
CA ALA A 245 -21.29 -11.84 1.25
C ALA A 245 -20.12 -11.93 0.26
N GLU A 246 -20.33 -11.58 -1.02
CA GLU A 246 -19.25 -11.60 -2.01
C GLU A 246 -18.12 -10.63 -1.66
N ALA A 247 -18.47 -9.38 -1.33
CA ALA A 247 -17.48 -8.35 -1.02
C ALA A 247 -16.68 -8.67 0.26
N ALA A 248 -17.36 -9.08 1.33
CA ALA A 248 -16.73 -9.38 2.60
C ALA A 248 -15.92 -10.69 2.56
N ASN A 249 -16.40 -11.73 1.88
CA ASN A 249 -15.65 -12.97 1.75
C ASN A 249 -14.35 -12.76 0.97
N GLU A 250 -14.34 -11.90 -0.06
CA GLU A 250 -13.11 -11.59 -0.82
C GLU A 250 -12.14 -10.71 -0.01
N ALA A 251 -12.65 -9.65 0.63
CA ALA A 251 -11.82 -8.68 1.34
C ALA A 251 -11.23 -9.24 2.65
N PHE A 252 -11.95 -10.09 3.39
CA PHE A 252 -11.51 -10.60 4.70
C PHE A 252 -10.79 -11.95 4.63
N ALA A 253 -10.64 -12.55 3.45
CA ALA A 253 -10.01 -13.86 3.30
C ALA A 253 -8.48 -13.79 3.39
N TRP A 254 -7.92 -13.33 4.51
CA TRP A 254 -6.48 -13.20 4.69
C TRP A 254 -6.06 -13.79 6.02
N ASP A 255 -4.94 -14.52 6.01
CA ASP A 255 -4.25 -14.92 7.21
C ASP A 255 -3.57 -13.73 7.89
N TYR A 256 -3.07 -13.99 9.10
CA TYR A 256 -2.18 -13.07 9.79
C TYR A 256 -0.99 -12.73 8.87
N PRO A 257 -0.69 -11.44 8.63
CA PRO A 257 0.27 -11.03 7.59
C PRO A 257 1.73 -11.38 7.88
N TYR A 258 2.05 -11.86 9.09
CA TYR A 258 3.41 -12.19 9.48
C TYR A 258 3.65 -13.69 9.41
N SER A 259 4.76 -14.06 8.76
CA SER A 259 5.35 -15.39 8.87
C SER A 259 6.00 -15.53 10.24
N VAL A 260 5.44 -16.37 11.10
CA VAL A 260 6.16 -16.91 12.26
C VAL A 260 7.13 -17.94 11.67
N GLU A 261 8.39 -17.59 11.50
CA GLU A 261 9.40 -18.58 11.13
C GLU A 261 9.65 -19.46 12.37
N ASP A 262 9.17 -20.70 12.32
CA ASP A 262 9.19 -21.69 13.42
C ASP A 262 10.61 -22.19 13.81
N ASP A 263 11.66 -21.65 13.20
CA ASP A 263 13.02 -22.14 13.37
C ASP A 263 13.71 -21.42 14.55
N ASP A 264 13.58 -22.05 15.73
CA ASP A 264 14.32 -21.78 16.98
C ASP A 264 13.80 -20.67 17.93
N GLU A 265 12.50 -20.34 17.91
CA GLU A 265 11.94 -19.35 18.86
C GLU A 265 11.73 -19.92 20.30
N ASP A 266 12.11 -19.13 21.31
CA ASP A 266 11.83 -19.34 22.74
C ASP A 266 10.30 -19.59 22.95
N GLU A 267 9.93 -20.55 23.82
CA GLU A 267 8.53 -20.88 24.11
C GLU A 267 7.68 -19.64 24.46
N ASN A 268 8.29 -18.60 25.05
CA ASN A 268 7.61 -17.34 25.35
C ASN A 268 7.26 -16.53 24.08
N VAL A 269 8.14 -16.49 23.09
CA VAL A 269 7.93 -15.75 21.84
C VAL A 269 6.85 -16.44 21.01
N ALA A 270 6.90 -17.78 20.92
CA ALA A 270 5.86 -18.57 20.25
C ALA A 270 4.47 -18.37 20.89
N GLN A 271 4.40 -18.23 22.21
CA GLN A 271 3.14 -17.98 22.91
C GLN A 271 2.62 -16.55 22.67
N GLU A 272 3.49 -15.55 22.61
CA GLU A 272 3.12 -14.16 22.27
C GLU A 272 2.62 -14.05 20.81
N CYS A 273 3.30 -14.71 19.88
CA CYS A 273 2.88 -14.82 18.48
C CYS A 273 1.48 -15.44 18.35
N LYS A 274 1.21 -16.56 19.03
CA LYS A 274 -0.13 -17.19 19.05
C LYS A 274 -1.21 -16.26 19.61
N ALA A 275 -0.91 -15.53 20.69
CA ALA A 275 -1.85 -14.58 21.26
C ALA A 275 -2.17 -13.43 20.28
N ARG A 276 -1.18 -12.95 19.53
CA ARG A 276 -1.35 -11.93 18.49
C ARG A 276 -2.16 -12.41 17.30
N ILE A 277 -1.92 -13.63 16.83
CA ILE A 277 -2.71 -14.25 15.76
C ILE A 277 -4.18 -14.35 16.19
N ALA A 278 -4.45 -14.88 17.39
CA ALA A 278 -5.80 -14.99 17.92
C ALA A 278 -6.48 -13.63 18.10
N GLN A 279 -5.73 -12.60 18.51
CA GLN A 279 -6.23 -11.23 18.61
C GLN A 279 -6.61 -10.67 17.23
N TRP A 280 -5.73 -10.85 16.23
CA TRP A 280 -5.99 -10.43 14.86
C TRP A 280 -7.25 -11.09 14.30
N GLU A 281 -7.38 -12.41 14.44
CA GLU A 281 -8.56 -13.16 14.00
C GLU A 281 -9.82 -12.66 14.69
N SER A 282 -9.77 -12.43 16.01
CA SER A 282 -10.90 -11.89 16.77
C SER A 282 -11.34 -10.51 16.27
N VAL A 283 -10.39 -9.59 16.01
CA VAL A 283 -10.69 -8.27 15.45
C VAL A 283 -11.23 -8.38 14.03
N ARG A 284 -10.62 -9.22 13.19
CA ARG A 284 -11.03 -9.48 11.80
C ARG A 284 -12.48 -9.97 11.74
N GLU A 285 -12.82 -11.01 12.51
CA GLU A 285 -14.17 -11.58 12.51
C GLU A 285 -15.20 -10.64 13.15
N SER A 286 -14.84 -9.90 14.20
CA SER A 286 -15.71 -8.90 14.82
C SER A 286 -16.07 -7.78 13.83
N VAL A 287 -15.08 -7.25 13.11
CA VAL A 287 -15.31 -6.21 12.08
C VAL A 287 -16.10 -6.77 10.91
N LYS A 288 -15.80 -7.99 10.46
CA LYS A 288 -16.54 -8.68 9.40
C LYS A 288 -18.02 -8.87 9.76
N ALA A 289 -18.31 -9.31 10.98
CA ALA A 289 -19.66 -9.52 11.48
C ALA A 289 -20.51 -8.23 11.51
N SER A 290 -19.87 -7.06 11.60
CA SER A 290 -20.57 -5.77 11.52
C SER A 290 -21.30 -5.54 10.18
N LEU A 291 -20.87 -6.24 9.11
CA LEU A 291 -21.50 -6.18 7.79
C LEU A 291 -22.72 -7.13 7.67
N ASP A 292 -22.65 -8.30 8.31
CA ASP A 292 -23.67 -9.36 8.18
C ASP A 292 -24.90 -9.08 9.06
N GLY A 293 -24.71 -8.46 10.22
CA GLY A 293 -25.77 -8.07 11.16
C GLY A 293 -26.28 -9.26 11.98
N ALA A 294 -26.24 -9.14 13.31
CA ALA A 294 -26.62 -10.24 14.22
C ALA A 294 -28.16 -10.48 14.30
N ASP A 295 -28.97 -9.50 13.91
CA ASP A 295 -30.43 -9.56 13.99
C ASP A 295 -31.02 -9.00 12.69
N GLY A 296 -31.82 -9.82 12.00
CA GLY A 296 -32.41 -9.56 10.68
C GLY A 296 -33.36 -8.37 10.55
N ASP A 297 -33.36 -7.44 11.51
CA ASP A 297 -34.25 -6.28 11.57
C ASP A 297 -33.66 -5.02 10.90
N LYS A 298 -32.33 -4.88 10.80
CA LYS A 298 -31.68 -3.75 10.13
C LYS A 298 -31.18 -4.13 8.74
N GLY A 299 -31.66 -3.46 7.70
CA GLY A 299 -31.14 -3.62 6.33
C GLY A 299 -29.66 -3.25 6.21
N TRP A 300 -28.96 -3.85 5.23
CA TRP A 300 -27.53 -3.62 4.98
C TRP A 300 -27.18 -2.13 4.76
N GLU A 301 -28.06 -1.36 4.13
CA GLU A 301 -27.88 0.08 3.90
C GLU A 301 -27.77 0.86 5.22
N SER A 302 -28.61 0.52 6.21
CA SER A 302 -28.58 1.15 7.53
C SER A 302 -27.27 0.83 8.25
N ARG A 303 -26.78 -0.41 8.13
CA ARG A 303 -25.52 -0.84 8.76
C ARG A 303 -24.32 -0.14 8.17
N ILE A 304 -24.22 -0.11 6.84
CA ILE A 304 -23.16 0.63 6.15
C ILE A 304 -23.27 2.14 6.45
N GLY A 305 -24.48 2.69 6.50
CA GLY A 305 -24.73 4.07 6.90
C GLY A 305 -24.18 4.39 8.29
N GLU A 306 -24.44 3.55 9.30
CA GLU A 306 -23.92 3.70 10.66
C GLU A 306 -22.38 3.62 10.72
N ILE A 307 -21.76 2.76 9.90
CA ILE A 307 -20.30 2.67 9.80
C ILE A 307 -19.74 3.96 9.20
N LEU A 308 -20.31 4.44 8.10
CA LEU A 308 -19.85 5.64 7.40
C LEU A 308 -20.15 6.93 8.17
N GLU A 309 -21.15 6.95 9.05
CA GLU A 309 -21.40 8.05 9.98
C GLU A 309 -20.28 8.17 11.02
N LYS A 310 -19.77 7.04 11.53
CA LYS A 310 -18.66 7.01 12.49
C LYS A 310 -17.32 7.29 11.82
N CYS A 311 -17.08 6.70 10.65
CA CYS A 311 -15.86 6.86 9.88
C CYS A 311 -16.20 6.92 8.38
N PRO A 312 -16.36 8.11 7.80
CA PRO A 312 -16.57 8.23 6.36
C PRO A 312 -15.28 7.91 5.59
N PHE A 313 -15.39 7.55 4.30
CA PHE A 313 -14.24 7.25 3.43
C PHE A 313 -13.13 8.30 3.49
N ILE A 314 -13.51 9.57 3.60
CA ILE A 314 -12.56 10.69 3.65
C ILE A 314 -11.68 10.62 4.90
N ARG A 315 -12.25 10.24 6.06
CA ARG A 315 -11.54 10.05 7.32
C ARG A 315 -10.68 8.80 7.30
N PHE A 316 -11.20 7.72 6.74
CA PHE A 316 -10.42 6.49 6.55
C PHE A 316 -9.19 6.72 5.67
N GLU A 317 -9.33 7.40 4.52
CA GLU A 317 -8.18 7.73 3.66
C GLU A 317 -7.17 8.62 4.39
N GLU A 318 -7.64 9.60 5.18
CA GLU A 318 -6.80 10.43 6.05
C GLU A 318 -5.96 9.57 6.99
N TYR A 319 -6.61 8.63 7.68
CA TYR A 319 -5.96 7.72 8.63
C TYR A 319 -4.90 6.83 7.96
N VAL A 320 -5.19 6.28 6.78
CA VAL A 320 -4.21 5.48 6.02
C VAL A 320 -3.01 6.33 5.59
N MET A 321 -3.23 7.57 5.12
CA MET A 321 -2.14 8.48 4.73
C MET A 321 -1.27 8.88 5.93
N GLU A 322 -1.88 9.17 7.07
CA GLU A 322 -1.17 9.45 8.33
C GLU A 322 -0.33 8.26 8.77
N TRP A 323 -0.86 7.05 8.66
CA TRP A 323 -0.13 5.82 8.94
C TRP A 323 1.05 5.62 7.99
N LEU A 324 0.87 5.78 6.67
CA LEU A 324 1.96 5.68 5.69
C LEU A 324 3.07 6.71 5.95
N ALA A 325 2.70 7.93 6.32
CA ALA A 325 3.66 8.99 6.67
C ALA A 325 4.39 8.69 7.99
N ALA A 326 3.69 8.16 9.00
CA ALA A 326 4.29 7.74 10.26
C ALA A 326 5.27 6.59 10.04
N LEU A 327 4.88 5.61 9.21
CA LEU A 327 5.73 4.49 8.85
C LEU A 327 6.99 4.93 8.10
N LEU A 328 6.86 5.87 7.15
CA LEU A 328 8.03 6.45 6.47
C LEU A 328 8.99 7.14 7.46
N LYS A 329 8.46 7.90 8.43
CA LYS A 329 9.26 8.55 9.48
C LYS A 329 9.92 7.57 10.44
N PHE A 330 9.32 6.39 10.60
CA PHE A 330 9.88 5.32 11.39
C PHE A 330 11.09 4.68 10.69
N GLN A 331 11.16 4.74 9.36
CA GLN A 331 12.36 4.36 8.62
C GLN A 331 13.45 5.42 8.75
N ASN A 332 14.71 5.02 8.59
CA ASN A 332 15.84 5.95 8.60
C ASN A 332 15.67 7.03 7.51
N THR A 333 15.86 8.30 7.90
CA THR A 333 15.86 9.41 6.96
C THR A 333 17.02 9.25 5.98
N PRO A 334 16.80 9.31 4.64
CA PRO A 334 17.89 9.12 3.68
C PRO A 334 19.00 10.14 3.88
N ILE A 335 20.26 9.73 3.75
CA ILE A 335 21.45 10.57 3.97
C ILE A 335 21.37 11.88 3.18
N PHE A 336 20.96 11.83 1.90
CA PHE A 336 20.84 13.04 1.08
C PHE A 336 19.77 14.02 1.59
N VAL A 337 18.69 13.53 2.23
CA VAL A 337 17.72 14.40 2.91
C VAL A 337 18.33 15.02 4.15
N GLN A 338 19.07 14.25 4.94
CA GLN A 338 19.74 14.78 6.12
C GLN A 338 20.71 15.92 5.74
N LEU A 339 21.50 15.71 4.69
CA LEU A 339 22.45 16.72 4.16
C LEU A 339 21.74 17.98 3.67
N GLU A 340 20.59 17.87 2.99
CA GLU A 340 19.74 19.03 2.63
C GLU A 340 19.26 19.81 3.87
N GLU A 341 19.04 19.12 4.98
CA GLU A 341 18.62 19.72 6.26
C GLU A 341 19.81 20.23 7.10
N GLY A 342 21.05 20.11 6.60
CA GLY A 342 22.27 20.50 7.30
C GLY A 342 22.58 19.63 8.53
N LYS A 343 22.13 18.38 8.53
CA LYS A 343 22.36 17.41 9.61
C LYS A 343 22.90 16.11 9.02
N LEU A 344 23.72 15.39 9.78
CA LEU A 344 24.10 14.03 9.42
C LEU A 344 24.12 13.20 10.69
N GLU A 345 23.40 12.09 10.68
CA GLU A 345 23.36 11.17 11.79
C GLU A 345 24.77 10.69 12.14
N GLY A 346 25.08 10.66 13.44
CA GLY A 346 26.42 10.36 13.94
C GLY A 346 27.40 11.54 13.95
N LEU A 347 27.06 12.69 13.37
CA LEU A 347 27.85 13.93 13.43
C LEU A 347 27.14 15.04 14.21
N THR A 348 27.92 15.90 14.85
CA THR A 348 27.41 17.19 15.36
C THR A 348 27.12 18.15 14.21
N LEU A 349 26.35 19.22 14.48
CA LEU A 349 26.09 20.27 13.49
C LEU A 349 27.39 20.89 12.95
N GLN A 350 28.38 21.12 13.82
CA GLN A 350 29.67 21.69 13.40
C GLN A 350 30.45 20.73 12.51
N GLU A 351 30.47 19.44 12.84
CA GLU A 351 31.10 18.41 12.01
C GLU A 351 30.38 18.23 10.68
N THR A 352 29.05 18.32 10.67
CA THR A 352 28.25 18.26 9.44
C THR A 352 28.55 19.45 8.53
N THR A 353 28.59 20.68 9.05
CA THR A 353 28.98 21.86 8.27
C THR A 353 30.40 21.74 7.74
N ALA A 354 31.36 21.33 8.58
CA ALA A 354 32.73 21.12 8.13
C ALA A 354 32.85 20.01 7.07
N PHE A 355 32.04 18.97 7.17
CA PHE A 355 31.94 17.92 6.16
C PHE A 355 31.40 18.47 4.84
N MET A 356 30.25 19.16 4.87
CA MET A 356 29.62 19.78 3.70
C MET A 356 30.56 20.75 2.98
N ASP A 357 31.25 21.62 3.72
CA ASP A 357 32.27 22.54 3.19
C ASP A 357 33.40 21.78 2.46
N ARG A 358 33.84 20.65 3.05
CA ARG A 358 34.92 19.82 2.49
C ARG A 358 34.49 19.11 1.20
N VAL A 359 33.23 18.70 1.09
CA VAL A 359 32.70 18.01 -0.10
C VAL A 359 32.05 18.97 -1.11
N GLY A 360 32.08 20.28 -0.85
CA GLY A 360 31.60 21.32 -1.77
C GLY A 360 30.08 21.43 -1.86
N ILE A 361 29.35 20.99 -0.82
CA ILE A 361 27.91 21.19 -0.68
C ILE A 361 27.71 22.44 0.18
N GLN A 362 27.11 23.51 -0.38
CA GLN A 362 26.89 24.79 0.32
C GLN A 362 25.44 24.99 0.72
#